data_AF-A0A3C0WZE1-F1
#
_entry.id   AF-A0A3C0WZE1-F1
#
_cell.length_a   1.000
_cell.length_b   1.000
_cell.length_c   1.000
_cell.angle_alpha   90.00
_cell.angle_beta   90.00
_cell.angle_gamma   90.00
#
_symmetry.space_group_name_H-M   'P 1'
#
loop_
_entity.id
_entity.type
_entity.pdbx_description
1 polymer ?
#
loop_
_entity_poly.entity_id
_entity_poly.type
_entity_poly.pdbx_seq_one_letter_code
_entity_poly.pdbx_strand_id
1 'polypeptide(L)'
;FLLSGGLDSSLVCAVSAKLLKKPIKTFAIGMSTDAIDLKYAKEVADYIGSDHREIIITKQDVLKALPDVIALLGTYDITTVRASIGMYLICKAIHETTDIRVLLTGEISDELFGYKYTDFAPNAGEFQKESQKRVRELHMYDVLRADRCISVNSLEARVPFGD
;
A
#
# COMPACT_ATOMS: atom_id res chain seq x y z
N PHE A 1 -4.16 -5.68 7.80
CA PHE A 1 -4.17 -5.71 6.33
C PHE A 1 -4.31 -4.29 5.82
N LEU A 2 -3.48 -3.86 4.88
CA LEU A 2 -3.69 -2.58 4.21
C LEU A 2 -4.74 -2.78 3.10
N LEU A 3 -5.79 -1.96 3.09
CA LEU A 3 -6.91 -2.06 2.16
C LEU A 3 -7.17 -0.68 1.57
N SER A 4 -6.77 -0.46 0.31
CA SER A 4 -6.97 0.82 -0.39
C SER A 4 -8.28 0.88 -1.19
N GLY A 5 -8.96 -0.26 -1.36
CA GLY A 5 -10.08 -0.40 -2.31
C GLY A 5 -9.64 -0.68 -3.75
N GLY A 6 -8.33 -0.57 -4.05
CA GLY A 6 -7.76 -1.06 -5.30
C GLY A 6 -7.76 -2.59 -5.40
N LEU A 7 -7.65 -3.11 -6.63
CA LEU A 7 -7.76 -4.54 -6.93
C LEU A 7 -6.81 -5.41 -6.09
N ASP A 8 -5.54 -5.01 -5.98
CA ASP A 8 -4.47 -5.86 -5.43
C ASP A 8 -4.64 -6.04 -3.92
N SER A 9 -4.83 -4.92 -3.21
CA SER A 9 -5.08 -4.95 -1.77
C SER A 9 -6.40 -5.66 -1.43
N SER A 10 -7.42 -5.49 -2.28
CA SER A 10 -8.72 -6.15 -2.14
C SER A 10 -8.60 -7.66 -2.31
N LEU A 11 -7.81 -8.12 -3.28
CA LEU A 11 -7.57 -9.54 -3.51
C LEU A 11 -6.82 -10.17 -2.34
N VAL A 12 -5.76 -9.53 -1.85
CA VAL A 12 -5.02 -9.98 -0.65
C VAL A 12 -5.94 -10.08 0.55
N CYS A 13 -6.78 -9.08 0.79
CA CYS A 13 -7.73 -9.07 1.91
C CYS A 13 -8.81 -10.17 1.77
N ALA A 14 -9.41 -10.31 0.58
CA ALA A 14 -10.46 -11.29 0.32
C ALA A 14 -9.97 -12.73 0.44
N VAL A 15 -8.80 -13.04 -0.13
CA VAL A 15 -8.17 -14.36 0.01
C VAL A 15 -7.85 -14.65 1.47
N SER A 16 -7.29 -13.67 2.19
CA SER A 16 -6.95 -13.83 3.61
C SER A 16 -8.17 -14.03 4.49
N ALA A 17 -9.25 -13.29 4.28
CA ALA A 17 -10.50 -13.45 5.00
C ALA A 17 -11.10 -14.86 4.78
N LYS A 18 -11.09 -15.34 3.53
CA LYS A 18 -11.55 -16.69 3.17
C LYS A 18 -10.73 -17.79 3.84
N LEU A 19 -9.40 -17.65 3.89
CA LEU A 19 -8.51 -18.65 4.50
C LEU A 19 -8.59 -18.65 6.03
N LEU A 20 -8.62 -17.48 6.66
CA LEU A 20 -8.58 -17.36 8.12
C LEU A 20 -9.93 -17.64 8.78
N LYS A 21 -11.05 -17.52 8.05
CA LYS A 21 -12.42 -17.80 8.53
C LYS A 21 -12.79 -17.03 9.82
N LYS A 22 -12.21 -15.83 9.98
CA LYS A 22 -12.48 -14.91 11.08
C LYS A 22 -12.39 -13.47 10.56
N PRO A 23 -13.06 -12.50 11.20
CA PRO A 23 -12.90 -11.10 10.86
C PRO A 23 -11.42 -10.69 10.90
N ILE A 24 -10.91 -10.22 9.77
CA ILE A 24 -9.55 -9.66 9.67
C ILE A 24 -9.59 -8.16 9.97
N LYS A 25 -8.51 -7.61 10.52
CA LYS A 25 -8.38 -6.15 10.72
C LYS A 25 -7.85 -5.48 9.45
N THR A 26 -8.63 -4.58 8.87
CA THR A 26 -8.26 -3.85 7.64
C THR A 26 -8.10 -2.36 7.95
N PHE A 27 -7.12 -1.73 7.31
CA PHE A 27 -6.79 -0.32 7.51
C PHE A 27 -6.72 0.39 6.16
N ALA A 28 -7.42 1.51 6.06
CA ALA A 28 -7.35 2.43 4.93
C ALA A 28 -6.92 3.82 5.43
N ILE A 29 -6.29 4.61 4.56
CA ILE A 29 -5.92 6.01 4.86
C ILE A 29 -6.41 6.90 3.74
N GLY A 30 -6.92 8.08 4.09
CA GLY A 30 -7.40 9.05 3.13
C GLY A 30 -7.57 10.43 3.74
N MET A 31 -7.74 11.42 2.87
CA MET A 31 -8.08 12.78 3.31
C MET A 31 -9.58 12.88 3.62
N SER A 32 -9.96 13.81 4.49
CA SER A 32 -11.38 14.09 4.78
C SER A 32 -12.13 14.66 3.57
N THR A 33 -11.40 15.31 2.66
CA THR A 33 -11.89 15.79 1.37
C THR A 33 -11.50 14.79 0.27
N ASP A 34 -12.41 14.47 -0.65
CA ASP A 34 -12.16 13.57 -1.79
C ASP A 34 -11.73 12.14 -1.40
N ALA A 35 -12.43 11.56 -0.43
CA ALA A 35 -12.20 10.24 0.14
C ALA A 35 -12.64 9.05 -0.75
N ILE A 36 -12.36 9.11 -2.07
CA ILE A 36 -12.83 8.08 -3.01
C ILE A 36 -12.23 6.70 -2.70
N ASP A 37 -10.96 6.64 -2.31
CA ASP A 37 -10.29 5.39 -1.93
C ASP A 37 -10.89 4.81 -0.64
N LEU A 38 -11.24 5.66 0.34
CA LEU A 38 -11.90 5.20 1.57
C LEU A 38 -13.29 4.60 1.28
N LYS A 39 -14.03 5.19 0.32
CA LYS A 39 -15.31 4.62 -0.12
C LYS A 39 -15.13 3.20 -0.67
N TYR A 40 -14.18 2.98 -1.58
CA TYR A 40 -13.96 1.65 -2.15
C TYR A 40 -13.38 0.66 -1.14
N ALA A 41 -12.48 1.12 -0.27
CA ALA A 41 -11.96 0.30 0.83
C ALA A 41 -13.11 -0.17 1.75
N LYS A 42 -14.06 0.73 2.05
CA LYS A 42 -15.25 0.40 2.84
C LYS A 42 -16.16 -0.61 2.13
N GLU A 43 -16.42 -0.44 0.84
CA GLU A 43 -17.21 -1.41 0.05
C GLU A 43 -16.60 -2.83 0.12
N VAL A 44 -15.28 -2.93 -0.03
CA VAL A 44 -14.56 -4.22 0.07
C VAL A 44 -14.59 -4.75 1.50
N ALA A 45 -14.39 -3.90 2.50
CA ALA A 45 -14.43 -4.26 3.90
C ALA A 45 -15.80 -4.83 4.33
N ASP A 46 -16.88 -4.19 3.89
CA ASP A 46 -18.26 -4.61 4.14
C ASP A 46 -18.54 -5.95 3.43
N TYR A 47 -18.04 -6.13 2.20
CA TYR A 47 -18.18 -7.39 1.44
C TYR A 47 -17.47 -8.58 2.11
N ILE A 48 -16.25 -8.38 2.64
CA ILE A 48 -15.49 -9.45 3.28
C ILE A 48 -15.77 -9.61 4.79
N GLY A 49 -16.58 -8.73 5.39
CA GLY A 49 -16.88 -8.73 6.82
C GLY A 49 -15.67 -8.47 7.71
N SER A 50 -14.79 -7.54 7.31
CA SER A 50 -13.58 -7.18 8.09
C SER A 50 -13.88 -6.17 9.21
N ASP A 51 -13.06 -6.20 10.26
CA ASP A 51 -12.96 -5.13 11.27
C ASP A 51 -12.16 -3.96 10.65
N HIS A 52 -12.88 -3.01 10.04
CA HIS A 52 -12.31 -1.95 9.21
C HIS A 52 -12.09 -0.65 9.98
N ARG A 53 -10.90 -0.08 9.81
CA ARG A 53 -10.54 1.22 10.38
C ARG A 53 -10.00 2.17 9.32
N GLU A 54 -10.65 3.32 9.22
CA GLU A 54 -10.20 4.42 8.39
C GLU A 54 -9.32 5.38 9.20
N ILE A 55 -8.17 5.73 8.65
CA ILE A 55 -7.26 6.75 9.18
C ILE A 55 -7.45 8.01 8.35
N ILE A 56 -8.06 9.02 8.95
CA ILE A 56 -8.29 10.31 8.29
C ILE A 56 -7.11 11.23 8.55
N ILE A 57 -6.50 11.75 7.47
CA ILE A 57 -5.38 12.69 7.54
C ILE A 57 -5.74 14.05 6.96
N THR A 58 -5.06 15.09 7.45
CA THR A 58 -5.19 16.46 6.95
C THR A 58 -4.00 16.84 6.07
N LYS A 59 -4.16 17.92 5.30
CA LYS A 59 -3.03 18.53 4.56
C LYS A 59 -1.88 18.88 5.50
N GLN A 60 -2.17 19.29 6.73
CA GLN A 60 -1.14 19.66 7.68
C GLN A 60 -0.34 18.45 8.16
N ASP A 61 -0.96 17.29 8.31
CA ASP A 61 -0.28 16.04 8.67
C ASP A 61 0.70 15.62 7.56
N VAL A 62 0.27 15.73 6.30
CA VAL A 62 1.11 15.51 5.12
C VAL A 62 2.33 16.44 5.12
N LEU A 63 2.12 17.74 5.30
CA LEU A 63 3.20 18.73 5.31
C LEU A 63 4.17 18.53 6.47
N LYS A 64 3.67 18.14 7.65
CA LYS A 64 4.51 17.85 8.83
C LYS A 64 5.34 16.58 8.65
N ALA A 65 4.78 15.54 8.02
CA ALA A 65 5.49 14.27 7.80
C ALA A 65 6.53 14.34 6.69
N LEU A 66 6.44 15.30 5.77
CA LEU A 66 7.26 15.36 4.57
C LEU A 66 8.79 15.34 4.84
N PRO A 67 9.36 16.14 5.76
CA PRO A 67 10.80 16.11 6.03
C PRO A 67 11.27 14.76 6.57
N ASP A 68 10.50 14.16 7.49
CA ASP A 68 10.80 12.87 8.10
C ASP A 68 10.77 11.74 7.06
N VAL A 69 9.76 11.76 6.18
CA VAL A 69 9.59 10.77 5.11
C VAL A 69 10.74 10.84 4.12
N ILE A 70 11.16 12.03 3.70
CA ILE A 70 12.31 12.18 2.79
C ILE A 70 13.60 11.65 3.44
N ALA A 71 13.84 12.02 4.70
CA ALA A 71 15.03 11.57 5.44
C ALA A 71 15.06 10.05 5.61
N LEU A 72 13.90 9.45 5.93
CA LEU A 72 13.71 8.01 6.08
C LEU A 72 13.98 7.25 4.78
N LEU A 73 13.43 7.72 3.66
CA LEU A 73 13.55 7.05 2.37
C LEU A 73 14.97 7.14 1.81
N GLY A 74 15.69 8.24 2.10
CA GLY A 74 17.00 8.50 1.50
C GLY A 74 16.92 8.76 -0.01
N THR A 75 15.76 9.19 -0.51
CA THR A 75 15.51 9.48 -1.92
C THR A 75 14.73 10.78 -2.11
N TYR A 76 14.86 11.37 -3.29
CA TYR A 76 14.12 12.55 -3.74
C TYR A 76 13.15 12.22 -4.89
N ASP A 77 12.99 10.94 -5.23
CA ASP A 77 12.04 10.52 -6.26
C ASP A 77 10.62 10.96 -5.91
N ILE A 78 9.98 11.70 -6.83
CA ILE A 78 8.71 12.38 -6.58
C ILE A 78 7.59 11.36 -6.33
N THR A 79 7.55 10.28 -7.11
CA THR A 79 6.52 9.26 -7.00
C THR A 79 6.64 8.53 -5.67
N THR A 80 7.86 8.10 -5.33
CA THR A 80 8.18 7.40 -4.09
C THR A 80 7.82 8.26 -2.88
N VAL A 81 8.27 9.53 -2.83
CA VAL A 81 7.98 10.42 -1.70
C VAL A 81 6.47 10.65 -1.54
N ARG A 82 5.74 10.92 -2.63
CA ARG A 82 4.29 11.17 -2.56
C ARG A 82 3.52 9.96 -2.02
N ALA A 83 3.79 8.76 -2.54
CA ALA A 83 3.12 7.54 -2.10
C ALA A 83 3.51 7.15 -0.65
N SER A 84 4.72 7.49 -0.22
CA SER A 84 5.25 7.13 1.09
C SER A 84 4.60 7.87 2.25
N ILE A 85 4.08 9.09 2.05
CA ILE A 85 3.49 9.87 3.14
C ILE A 85 2.26 9.16 3.72
N GLY A 86 1.35 8.70 2.86
CA GLY A 86 0.18 7.94 3.30
C GLY A 86 0.57 6.64 4.00
N MET A 87 1.53 5.90 3.41
CA MET A 87 2.01 4.67 4.01
C MET A 87 2.68 4.88 5.38
N TYR A 88 3.50 5.91 5.53
CA TYR A 88 4.11 6.27 6.81
C TYR A 88 3.07 6.63 7.86
N LEU A 89 2.09 7.48 7.50
CA LEU A 89 1.07 7.94 8.44
C LEU A 89 0.12 6.81 8.87
N ILE A 90 -0.29 5.91 7.97
CA ILE A 90 -1.11 4.76 8.35
C ILE A 90 -0.35 3.78 9.23
N CYS A 91 0.94 3.53 8.93
CA CYS A 91 1.78 2.65 9.75
C CYS A 91 1.99 3.23 11.15
N LYS A 92 2.24 4.53 11.24
CA LYS A 92 2.32 5.24 12.52
C LYS A 92 1.04 5.12 13.33
N ALA A 93 -0.12 5.38 12.71
CA ALA A 93 -1.42 5.24 13.38
C ALA A 93 -1.69 3.80 13.84
N ILE A 94 -1.33 2.79 13.04
CA ILE A 94 -1.46 1.37 13.42
C ILE A 94 -0.58 1.07 14.63
N HIS A 95 0.67 1.51 14.61
CA HIS A 95 1.61 1.31 15.72
C HIS A 95 1.12 1.95 17.02
N GLU A 96 0.66 3.21 16.95
CA GLU A 96 0.27 3.99 18.13
C GLU A 96 -1.07 3.53 18.72
N THR A 97 -1.95 2.93 17.93
CA THR A 97 -3.33 2.65 18.35
C THR A 97 -3.69 1.17 18.40
N THR A 98 -2.76 0.28 18.07
CA THR A 98 -3.00 -1.17 18.03
C THR A 98 -1.81 -2.00 18.49
N ASP A 99 -2.05 -3.28 18.74
CA ASP A 99 -1.06 -4.32 19.04
C ASP A 99 -0.54 -5.05 17.79
N ILE A 100 -0.92 -4.60 16.59
CA ILE A 100 -0.54 -5.25 15.33
C ILE A 100 0.95 -5.06 15.06
N ARG A 101 1.61 -6.12 14.61
CA ARG A 101 3.04 -6.11 14.22
C ARG A 101 3.31 -6.58 12.81
N VAL A 102 2.34 -7.24 12.17
CA VAL A 102 2.48 -7.76 10.79
C VAL A 102 1.38 -7.18 9.91
N LEU A 103 1.77 -6.62 8.78
CA LEU A 103 0.90 -6.08 7.75
C LEU A 103 1.04 -6.91 6.47
N LEU A 104 -0.10 -7.19 5.83
CA LEU A 104 -0.12 -7.70 4.46
C LEU A 104 -0.49 -6.55 3.52
N THR A 105 0.22 -6.45 2.40
CA THR A 105 0.06 -5.41 1.38
C THR A 105 -0.14 -6.04 -0.01
N GLY A 106 -0.66 -5.24 -0.95
CA GLY A 106 -0.83 -5.64 -2.36
C GLY A 106 0.30 -5.15 -3.28
N GLU A 107 1.45 -4.75 -2.73
CA GLU A 107 2.62 -4.31 -3.50
C GLU A 107 3.10 -5.42 -4.45
N ILE A 108 3.90 -5.08 -5.47
CA ILE A 108 4.46 -6.00 -6.48
C ILE A 108 3.44 -6.47 -7.54
N SER A 109 2.13 -6.30 -7.31
CA SER A 109 1.11 -6.69 -8.28
C SER A 109 1.25 -5.97 -9.63
N ASP A 110 1.35 -4.64 -9.62
CA ASP A 110 1.42 -3.86 -10.86
C ASP A 110 2.72 -4.10 -11.65
N GLU A 111 3.82 -4.42 -10.97
CA GLU A 111 5.08 -4.77 -11.64
C GLU A 111 4.98 -6.12 -12.36
N LEU A 112 4.14 -7.03 -11.87
CA LEU A 112 3.87 -8.33 -12.49
C LEU A 112 2.80 -8.26 -13.58
N PHE A 113 1.75 -7.48 -13.36
CA PHE A 113 0.53 -7.51 -14.19
C PHE A 113 0.31 -6.24 -15.01
N GLY A 114 1.12 -5.21 -14.81
CA GLY A 114 1.17 -3.99 -15.62
C GLY A 114 0.50 -2.78 -15.00
N TYR A 115 0.95 -1.61 -15.44
CA TYR A 115 0.32 -0.31 -15.15
C TYR A 115 -0.47 0.17 -16.36
N LYS A 116 -1.25 1.24 -16.21
CA LYS A 116 -1.99 1.88 -17.32
C LYS A 116 -1.13 2.22 -18.55
N TYR A 117 0.15 2.57 -18.38
CA TYR A 117 1.01 2.85 -19.54
C TYR A 117 1.42 1.59 -20.31
N THR A 118 1.34 0.42 -19.67
CA THR A 118 1.68 -0.87 -20.29
C THR A 118 0.58 -1.39 -21.21
N ASP A 119 -0.63 -0.82 -21.15
CA ASP A 119 -1.70 -1.02 -22.15
C ASP A 119 -1.24 -0.63 -23.57
N PHE A 120 -0.24 0.25 -23.66
CA PHE A 120 0.35 0.74 -24.91
C PHE A 120 1.64 0.00 -25.30
N ALA A 121 1.96 -1.12 -24.66
CA ALA A 121 3.11 -1.93 -25.04
C ALA A 121 2.97 -2.37 -26.51
N PRO A 122 4.01 -2.21 -27.36
CA PRO A 122 3.92 -2.53 -28.78
C PRO A 122 3.55 -4.00 -29.07
N ASN A 123 3.91 -4.90 -28.16
CA ASN A 123 3.57 -6.31 -28.18
C ASN A 123 3.82 -6.93 -26.78
N ALA A 124 3.38 -8.18 -26.59
CA ALA A 124 3.55 -8.91 -25.33
C ALA A 124 5.02 -9.09 -24.90
N GLY A 125 5.97 -9.14 -25.84
CA GLY A 125 7.39 -9.23 -25.53
C GLY A 125 7.95 -7.95 -24.92
N GLU A 126 7.51 -6.78 -25.40
CA GLU A 126 7.88 -5.48 -24.81
C GLU A 126 7.22 -5.26 -23.45
N PHE A 127 5.96 -5.71 -23.28
CA PHE A 127 5.31 -5.76 -21.96
C PHE A 127 6.16 -6.58 -20.97
N GLN A 128 6.56 -7.80 -21.37
CA GLN A 128 7.34 -8.68 -20.52
C GLN A 128 8.69 -8.06 -20.13
N LYS A 129 9.37 -7.38 -21.07
CA LYS A 129 10.63 -6.69 -20.79
C LYS A 129 10.45 -5.56 -19.78
N GLU A 130 9.39 -4.78 -19.91
CA GLU A 130 9.08 -3.70 -18.97
C GLU A 130 8.74 -4.24 -17.58
N SER A 131 7.89 -5.28 -17.49
CA SER A 131 7.58 -5.95 -16.22
C SER A 131 8.86 -6.49 -15.54
N GLN A 132 9.73 -7.20 -16.29
CA GLN A 132 11.01 -7.68 -15.76
C GLN A 132 11.92 -6.55 -15.29
N LYS A 133 11.93 -5.41 -15.98
CA LYS A 133 12.68 -4.23 -15.56
C LYS A 133 12.11 -3.68 -14.26
N ARG A 134 10.78 -3.51 -14.16
CA ARG A 134 10.11 -3.02 -12.94
C ARG A 134 10.43 -3.91 -11.74
N VAL A 135 10.33 -5.22 -11.89
CA VAL A 135 10.69 -6.20 -10.84
C VAL A 135 12.15 -6.05 -10.40
N ARG A 136 13.10 -5.86 -11.32
CA ARG A 136 14.51 -5.61 -10.97
C ARG A 136 14.74 -4.29 -10.24
N GLU A 137 13.91 -3.28 -10.51
CA GLU A 137 14.03 -1.94 -9.95
C GLU A 137 13.22 -1.73 -8.65
N LEU A 138 12.38 -2.70 -8.25
CA LEU A 138 11.52 -2.63 -7.05
C LEU A 138 12.24 -2.12 -5.80
N HIS A 139 13.47 -2.57 -5.58
CA HIS A 139 14.28 -2.22 -4.41
C HIS A 139 14.65 -0.73 -4.35
N MET A 140 14.47 0.03 -5.43
CA MET A 140 14.70 1.47 -5.50
C MET A 140 13.42 2.29 -5.33
N TYR A 141 12.24 1.67 -5.50
CA TYR A 141 10.95 2.35 -5.58
C TYR A 141 9.94 1.78 -4.56
N ASP A 142 9.03 0.93 -4.99
CA ASP A 142 7.89 0.44 -4.23
C ASP A 142 8.29 -0.35 -2.99
N VAL A 143 9.28 -1.24 -3.12
CA VAL A 143 9.80 -2.00 -1.97
C VAL A 143 10.64 -1.12 -1.05
N LEU A 144 11.35 -0.10 -1.56
CA LEU A 144 12.04 0.88 -0.71
C LEU A 144 11.03 1.62 0.19
N ARG A 145 9.96 2.13 -0.41
CA ARG A 145 8.86 2.79 0.32
C ARG A 145 8.23 1.85 1.34
N ALA A 146 7.82 0.66 0.90
CA ALA A 146 7.14 -0.30 1.75
C ALA A 146 8.01 -0.68 2.95
N ASP A 147 9.25 -1.08 2.71
CA ASP A 147 10.17 -1.47 3.78
C ASP A 147 10.40 -0.32 4.78
N ARG A 148 10.79 0.86 4.31
CA ARG A 148 11.17 1.96 5.19
C ARG A 148 10.00 2.53 5.98
N CYS A 149 8.85 2.77 5.34
CA CYS A 149 7.68 3.33 6.01
C CYS A 149 7.06 2.37 7.03
N ILE A 150 7.15 1.06 6.79
CA ILE A 150 6.60 0.04 7.67
C ILE A 150 7.58 -0.24 8.83
N SER A 151 8.85 -0.47 8.53
CA SER A 151 9.87 -0.85 9.53
C SER A 151 10.14 0.23 10.58
N VAL A 152 10.14 1.51 10.20
CA VAL A 152 10.36 2.62 11.17
C VAL A 152 9.27 2.68 12.24
N ASN A 153 8.09 2.14 11.94
CA ASN A 153 6.97 2.06 12.87
C ASN A 153 6.92 0.71 13.61
N SER A 154 8.03 -0.04 13.65
CA SER A 154 8.12 -1.36 14.31
C SER A 154 7.07 -2.37 13.80
N LEU A 155 6.81 -2.33 12.50
CA LEU A 155 5.91 -3.24 11.80
C LEU A 155 6.71 -4.07 10.78
N GLU A 156 6.23 -5.27 10.50
CA GLU A 156 6.72 -6.17 9.44
C GLU A 156 5.74 -6.14 8.26
N ALA A 157 6.26 -6.00 7.05
CA ALA A 157 5.48 -6.12 5.81
C ALA A 157 5.57 -7.56 5.27
N ARG A 158 4.45 -8.09 4.81
CA ARG A 158 4.37 -9.29 3.97
C ARG A 158 3.68 -8.93 2.67
N VAL A 159 4.28 -9.35 1.56
CA VAL A 159 3.86 -8.96 0.22
C VAL A 159 3.57 -10.23 -0.58
N PRO A 160 2.33 -10.77 -0.54
CA PRO A 160 2.03 -12.07 -1.14
C PRO A 160 2.24 -12.16 -2.66
N PHE A 161 2.20 -11.04 -3.38
CA PHE A 161 2.54 -11.01 -4.81
C PHE A 161 4.04 -11.18 -5.09
N GLY A 162 4.89 -10.99 -4.08
CA GLY A 162 6.33 -11.17 -4.18
C GLY A 162 6.84 -12.56 -3.79
N ASP A 163 5.94 -13.53 -3.58
CA ASP A 163 6.29 -14.95 -3.36
C ASP A 163 6.77 -15.61 -4.68
#